data_AF-A0A847F0Q5-F1
#
_entry.id   AF-A0A847F0Q5-F1
#
_cell.length_a   1.000
_cell.length_b   1.000
_cell.length_c   1.000
_cell.angle_alpha   90.00
_cell.angle_beta   90.00
_cell.angle_gamma   90.00
#
_symmetry.space_group_name_H-M   'P 1'
#
loop_
_entity.id
_entity.type
_entity.pdbx_description
1 polymer ?
#
loop_
_entity_poly.entity_id
_entity_poly.type
_entity_poly.pdbx_seq_one_letter_code
_entity_poly.pdbx_strand_id
1 'polypeptide(L)'
;MNEVVTLSFEEIRGILLREHAQLRLLALAVERAFHLDEAERALEVPKRFHAFVDALLRHNEHEEELLGEILPGIDAWGELRALRMDDAHRETHRELGRALSAFDEKTPNESFDIARELVQQVLSHMDEEEEVFLNDHVLRDDVIAIGQTSG
;
A
#
# COMPACT_ATOMS: atom_id res chain seq x y z
N MET A 1 -26.07 -2.79 -22.71
CA MET A 1 -25.14 -1.66 -22.59
C MET A 1 -24.73 -1.65 -21.15
N ASN A 2 -23.54 -2.16 -20.82
CA ASN A 2 -22.98 -1.99 -19.48
C ASN A 2 -22.56 -0.53 -19.38
N GLU A 3 -23.21 0.23 -18.51
CA GLU A 3 -22.61 1.45 -17.98
C GLU A 3 -21.26 1.04 -17.38
N VAL A 4 -20.18 1.50 -18.01
CA VAL A 4 -18.89 1.55 -17.33
C VAL A 4 -19.07 2.62 -16.26
N VAL A 5 -19.32 2.19 -15.02
CA VAL A 5 -19.36 3.10 -13.89
C VAL A 5 -17.93 3.63 -13.72
N THR A 6 -17.68 4.85 -14.19
CA THR A 6 -16.43 5.56 -13.93
C THR A 6 -16.49 6.05 -12.48
N LEU A 7 -15.59 5.56 -11.63
CA LEU A 7 -15.45 6.04 -10.26
C LEU A 7 -14.97 7.50 -10.27
N SER A 8 -15.54 8.32 -9.39
CA SER A 8 -15.04 9.67 -9.09
C SER A 8 -13.71 9.61 -8.33
N PHE A 9 -12.96 10.70 -8.33
CA PHE A 9 -11.70 10.79 -7.58
C PHE A 9 -11.96 10.71 -6.07
N GLU A 10 -13.08 11.26 -5.59
CA GLU A 10 -13.50 11.11 -4.19
C GLU A 10 -13.82 9.65 -3.84
N GLU A 11 -14.47 8.89 -4.74
CA GLU A 11 -14.74 7.47 -4.54
C GLU A 11 -13.44 6.65 -4.52
N ILE A 12 -12.52 6.90 -5.46
CA ILE A 12 -11.20 6.27 -5.51
C ILE A 12 -10.43 6.53 -4.21
N ARG A 13 -10.33 7.81 -3.81
CA ARG A 13 -9.71 8.21 -2.55
C ARG A 13 -10.34 7.49 -1.36
N GLY A 14 -11.68 7.43 -1.32
CA GLY A 14 -12.41 6.75 -0.26
C GLY A 14 -12.14 5.25 -0.20
N ILE A 15 -11.94 4.60 -1.34
CA ILE A 15 -11.56 3.17 -1.43
C ILE A 15 -10.17 2.98 -0.82
N LEU A 16 -9.17 3.70 -1.32
CA LEU A 16 -7.77 3.53 -0.90
C LEU A 16 -7.57 3.84 0.60
N LEU A 17 -8.22 4.90 1.12
CA LEU A 17 -8.17 5.21 2.55
C LEU A 17 -8.77 4.11 3.44
N ARG A 18 -9.79 3.39 2.96
CA ARG A 18 -10.35 2.23 3.70
C ARG A 18 -9.39 1.05 3.68
N GLU A 19 -8.70 0.83 2.57
CA GLU A 19 -7.67 -0.19 2.46
C GLU A 19 -6.49 0.12 3.37
N HIS A 20 -6.04 1.39 3.43
CA HIS A 20 -5.01 1.83 4.38
C HIS A 20 -5.44 1.56 5.83
N ALA A 21 -6.69 1.86 6.18
CA ALA A 21 -7.22 1.57 7.51
C ALA A 21 -7.16 0.06 7.82
N GLN A 22 -7.47 -0.80 6.84
CA GLN A 22 -7.35 -2.25 6.99
C GLN A 22 -5.88 -2.70 7.14
N LEU A 23 -4.96 -2.16 6.34
CA LEU A 23 -3.54 -2.46 6.43
C LEU A 23 -2.97 -2.05 7.78
N ARG A 24 -3.34 -0.87 8.31
CA ARG A 24 -2.94 -0.42 9.66
C ARG A 24 -3.44 -1.36 10.77
N LEU A 25 -4.65 -1.93 10.63
CA LEU A 25 -5.15 -2.93 11.59
C LEU A 25 -4.34 -4.23 11.54
N LEU A 26 -3.97 -4.69 10.34
CA LEU A 26 -3.14 -5.89 10.16
C LEU A 26 -1.71 -5.66 10.67
N ALA A 27 -1.11 -4.52 10.36
CA ALA A 27 0.18 -4.09 10.91
C ALA A 27 0.17 -4.12 12.45
N LEU A 28 -0.86 -3.54 13.07
CA LEU A 28 -1.02 -3.59 14.53
C LEU A 28 -1.15 -5.02 15.06
N ALA A 29 -1.79 -5.93 14.32
CA ALA A 29 -1.89 -7.32 14.71
C ALA A 29 -0.53 -8.05 14.67
N VAL A 30 0.31 -7.75 13.68
CA VAL A 30 1.71 -8.21 13.61
C VAL A 30 2.51 -7.67 14.79
N GLU A 31 2.43 -6.36 15.05
CA GLU A 31 3.14 -5.73 16.17
C GLU A 31 2.77 -6.36 17.52
N ARG A 32 1.47 -6.58 17.76
CA ARG A 32 0.98 -7.26 18.97
C ARG A 32 1.51 -8.69 19.09
N ALA A 33 1.79 -9.37 17.98
CA ALA A 33 2.31 -10.74 17.99
C ALA A 33 3.75 -10.80 18.53
N PHE A 34 4.55 -9.76 18.33
CA PHE A 34 5.92 -9.71 18.86
C PHE A 34 5.99 -9.69 20.39
N HIS A 35 4.91 -9.27 21.05
CA HIS A 35 4.80 -9.20 22.51
C HIS A 35 4.26 -10.49 23.15
N LEU A 36 3.95 -11.52 22.36
CA LEU A 36 3.55 -12.83 22.87
C LEU A 36 4.76 -13.58 23.47
N ASP A 37 4.48 -14.67 24.18
CA ASP A 37 5.54 -15.58 24.61
C ASP A 37 6.25 -16.23 23.41
N GLU A 38 7.41 -16.86 23.64
CA GLU A 38 8.24 -17.37 22.55
C GLU A 38 7.51 -18.40 21.66
N ALA A 39 6.73 -19.29 22.27
CA ALA A 39 6.04 -20.36 21.54
C ALA A 39 4.86 -19.81 20.73
N GLU A 40 4.07 -18.92 21.32
CA GLU A 40 2.97 -18.24 20.64
C GLU A 40 3.47 -17.28 19.56
N ARG A 41 4.54 -16.53 19.83
CA ARG A 41 5.16 -15.60 18.88
C ARG A 41 5.66 -16.33 17.63
N ALA A 42 6.32 -17.48 17.81
CA ALA A 42 6.81 -18.32 16.71
C ALA A 42 5.69 -18.81 15.78
N LEU A 43 4.46 -18.95 16.30
CA LEU A 43 3.29 -19.36 15.52
C LEU A 43 2.54 -18.16 14.92
N GLU A 44 2.33 -17.11 15.71
CA GLU A 44 1.40 -16.03 15.38
C GLU A 44 2.04 -14.92 14.55
N VAL A 45 3.34 -14.64 14.69
CA VAL A 45 4.01 -13.63 13.84
C VAL A 45 3.95 -14.01 12.37
N PRO A 46 4.42 -15.21 11.92
CA PRO A 46 4.38 -15.56 10.50
C PRO A 46 2.95 -15.52 9.94
N LYS A 47 1.99 -16.08 10.68
CA LYS A 47 0.58 -16.10 10.28
C LYS A 47 -0.01 -14.70 10.07
N ARG A 48 0.21 -13.77 10.99
CA ARG A 48 -0.31 -12.40 10.88
C ARG A 48 0.45 -11.60 9.84
N PHE A 49 1.75 -11.84 9.72
CA PHE A 49 2.58 -11.24 8.70
C PHE A 49 2.12 -11.66 7.29
N HIS A 50 1.85 -12.94 7.04
CA HIS A 50 1.27 -13.38 5.77
C HIS A 50 -0.06 -12.71 5.46
N ALA A 51 -0.97 -12.57 6.45
CA ALA A 51 -2.23 -11.87 6.24
C ALA A 51 -2.04 -10.39 5.89
N PHE A 52 -1.04 -9.72 6.50
CA PHE A 52 -0.64 -8.37 6.16
C PHE A 52 -0.09 -8.28 4.73
N VAL A 53 0.83 -9.17 4.37
CA VAL A 53 1.43 -9.27 3.03
C VAL A 53 0.37 -9.46 1.95
N ASP A 54 -0.55 -10.40 2.14
CA ASP A 54 -1.61 -10.67 1.19
C ASP A 54 -2.52 -9.45 0.98
N ALA A 55 -2.77 -8.67 2.03
CA ALA A 55 -3.53 -7.44 1.93
C ALA A 55 -2.74 -6.33 1.22
N LEU A 56 -1.44 -6.22 1.50
CA LEU A 56 -0.56 -5.23 0.87
C LEU A 56 -0.47 -5.45 -0.64
N LEU A 57 -0.25 -6.69 -1.08
CA LEU A 57 -0.17 -7.01 -2.50
C LEU A 57 -1.46 -6.66 -3.25
N ARG A 58 -2.63 -6.97 -2.66
CA ARG A 58 -3.92 -6.60 -3.25
C ARG A 58 -4.13 -5.09 -3.29
N HIS A 59 -3.69 -4.39 -2.25
CA HIS A 59 -3.77 -2.93 -2.19
C HIS A 59 -2.90 -2.30 -3.28
N ASN A 60 -1.64 -2.71 -3.43
CA ASN A 60 -0.76 -2.20 -4.48
C ASN A 60 -1.34 -2.43 -5.88
N GLU A 61 -1.87 -3.63 -6.16
CA GLU A 61 -2.52 -3.95 -7.43
C GLU A 61 -3.72 -3.03 -7.69
N HIS A 62 -4.57 -2.84 -6.69
CA HIS A 62 -5.75 -1.99 -6.82
C HIS A 62 -5.40 -0.50 -6.93
N GLU A 63 -4.35 -0.04 -6.25
CA GLU A 63 -3.86 1.32 -6.38
C GLU A 63 -3.29 1.57 -7.78
N GLU A 64 -2.49 0.64 -8.32
CA GLU A 64 -1.98 0.71 -9.69
C GLU A 64 -3.11 0.73 -10.72
N GLU A 65 -4.16 -0.09 -10.53
CA GLU A 65 -5.35 -0.11 -11.39
C GLU A 65 -6.15 1.20 -11.34
N LEU A 66 -6.31 1.78 -10.15
CA LEU A 66 -7.13 2.98 -9.96
C LEU A 66 -6.38 4.26 -10.30
N LEU A 67 -5.08 4.34 -9.98
CA LEU A 67 -4.30 5.58 -10.05
C LEU A 67 -3.26 5.60 -11.15
N GLY A 68 -2.83 4.46 -11.69
CA GLY A 68 -1.72 4.38 -12.65
C GLY A 68 -1.92 5.24 -13.90
N GLU A 69 -3.15 5.31 -14.42
CA GLU A 69 -3.49 6.17 -15.56
C GLU A 69 -3.91 7.60 -15.17
N ILE A 70 -4.32 7.80 -13.91
CA ILE A 70 -4.84 9.09 -13.42
C ILE A 70 -3.72 10.00 -12.94
N LEU A 71 -2.82 9.48 -12.09
CA LEU A 71 -1.77 10.26 -11.44
C LEU A 71 -0.90 11.04 -12.44
N PRO A 72 -0.43 10.48 -13.57
CA PRO A 72 0.39 11.24 -14.52
C PRO A 72 -0.27 12.52 -15.05
N GLY A 73 -1.60 12.52 -15.16
CA GLY A 73 -2.39 13.63 -15.73
C GLY A 73 -3.08 14.53 -14.70
N ILE A 74 -2.91 14.27 -13.41
CA ILE A 74 -3.71 14.91 -12.35
C ILE A 74 -3.35 16.39 -12.15
N ASP A 75 -2.06 16.74 -12.21
CA ASP A 75 -1.55 18.08 -12.06
C ASP A 75 -0.19 18.23 -12.76
N ALA A 76 0.45 19.41 -12.65
CA ALA A 76 1.77 19.67 -13.23
C ALA A 76 2.91 18.82 -12.63
N TRP A 77 2.64 18.09 -11.54
CA TRP A 77 3.56 17.20 -10.84
C TRP A 77 3.15 15.73 -10.96
N GLY A 78 2.09 15.42 -11.73
CA GLY A 78 1.46 14.12 -11.81
C GLY A 78 2.43 13.00 -12.19
N GLU A 79 3.24 13.22 -13.23
CA GLU A 79 4.25 12.26 -13.68
C GLU A 79 5.28 11.93 -12.57
N LEU A 80 5.69 12.94 -11.78
CA LEU A 80 6.64 12.74 -10.69
C LEU A 80 6.00 11.94 -9.53
N ARG A 81 4.72 12.15 -9.26
CA ARG A 81 3.97 11.38 -8.24
C ARG A 81 3.83 9.93 -8.66
N ALA A 82 3.47 9.68 -9.92
CA ALA A 82 3.37 8.32 -10.48
C ALA A 82 4.72 7.59 -10.41
N LEU A 83 5.82 8.24 -10.81
CA LEU A 83 7.16 7.67 -10.70
C LEU A 83 7.55 7.33 -9.25
N ARG A 84 7.15 8.17 -8.29
CA ARG A 84 7.44 7.94 -6.87
C ARG A 84 6.66 6.74 -6.31
N MET A 85 5.37 6.61 -6.64
CA MET A 85 4.54 5.45 -6.28
C MET A 85 5.15 4.15 -6.83
N ASP A 86 5.48 4.16 -8.12
CA ASP A 86 6.15 3.05 -8.81
C ASP A 86 7.48 2.62 -8.15
N ASP A 87 8.32 3.59 -7.78
CA ASP A 87 9.60 3.31 -7.11
C ASP A 87 9.40 2.69 -5.72
N ALA A 88 8.43 3.21 -4.95
CA ALA A 88 8.12 2.70 -3.62
C ALA A 88 7.52 1.29 -3.67
N HIS A 89 6.64 0.99 -4.63
CA HIS A 89 6.09 -0.35 -4.82
C HIS A 89 7.17 -1.36 -5.21
N ARG A 90 8.07 -0.98 -6.11
CA ARG A 90 9.21 -1.83 -6.48
C ARG A 90 10.10 -2.16 -5.28
N GLU A 91 10.38 -1.17 -4.44
CA GLU A 91 11.19 -1.40 -3.24
C GLU A 91 10.46 -2.29 -2.23
N THR A 92 9.17 -2.02 -2.00
CA THR A 92 8.31 -2.84 -1.15
C THR A 92 8.29 -4.30 -1.63
N HIS A 93 8.17 -4.57 -2.93
CA HIS A 93 8.22 -5.92 -3.48
C HIS A 93 9.57 -6.62 -3.27
N ARG A 94 10.69 -5.88 -3.33
CA ARG A 94 12.02 -6.44 -3.05
C ARG A 94 12.18 -6.83 -1.59
N GLU A 95 11.80 -5.94 -0.67
CA GLU A 95 11.88 -6.20 0.77
C GLU A 95 10.89 -7.30 1.19
N LEU A 96 9.74 -7.38 0.55
CA LEU A 96 8.79 -8.47 0.75
C LEU A 96 9.40 -9.84 0.40
N GLY A 97 10.09 -9.93 -0.74
CA GLY A 97 10.78 -11.16 -1.15
C GLY A 97 11.82 -11.62 -0.13
N ARG A 98 12.56 -10.66 0.47
CA ARG A 98 13.51 -10.94 1.55
C ARG A 98 12.82 -11.42 2.81
N ALA A 99 11.75 -10.73 3.23
CA ALA A 99 11.00 -11.07 4.43
C ALA A 99 10.40 -12.49 4.36
N LEU A 100 9.77 -12.84 3.23
CA LEU A 100 9.19 -14.16 3.02
C LEU A 100 10.28 -15.25 3.01
N SER A 101 11.40 -15.03 2.32
CA SER A 101 12.52 -15.98 2.31
C SER A 101 13.10 -16.21 3.71
N ALA A 102 13.17 -15.16 4.54
CA ALA A 102 13.67 -15.27 5.90
C ALA A 102 12.77 -16.15 6.80
N PHE A 103 11.45 -16.19 6.57
CA PHE A 103 10.56 -17.11 7.30
C PHE A 103 10.76 -18.57 6.88
N ASP A 104 11.12 -18.83 5.62
CA ASP A 104 11.38 -20.18 5.10
C ASP A 104 12.73 -20.77 5.58
N GLU A 105 13.74 -19.92 5.78
CA GLU A 105 15.09 -20.32 6.19
C GLU A 105 15.25 -20.63 7.70
N LYS A 106 14.17 -20.49 8.48
CA LYS A 106 14.07 -20.85 9.92
C LYS A 106 15.05 -20.14 10.86
N THR A 107 15.35 -18.86 10.65
CA THR A 107 16.05 -18.00 11.62
C THR A 107 15.07 -17.03 12.29
N PRO A 108 14.32 -17.44 13.35
CA PRO A 108 13.10 -16.74 13.78
C PRO A 108 13.33 -15.28 14.16
N ASN A 109 14.46 -14.95 14.78
CA ASN A 109 14.75 -13.58 15.21
C ASN A 109 15.03 -12.65 14.02
N GLU A 110 15.78 -13.11 13.01
CA GLU A 110 16.06 -12.33 11.81
C GLU A 110 14.78 -12.13 10.99
N SER A 111 13.95 -13.18 10.84
CA SER A 111 12.65 -13.06 10.16
C SER A 111 11.74 -12.05 10.84
N PHE A 112 11.76 -11.97 12.18
CA PHE A 112 10.94 -11.04 12.94
C PHE A 112 11.39 -9.58 12.81
N ASP A 113 12.69 -9.34 12.79
CA ASP A 113 13.22 -7.98 12.62
C ASP A 113 12.93 -7.47 11.19
N ILE A 114 13.14 -8.31 10.18
CA ILE A 114 12.81 -7.97 8.78
C ILE A 114 11.30 -7.72 8.63
N ALA A 115 10.45 -8.55 9.24
CA ALA A 115 9.00 -8.35 9.21
C ALA A 115 8.57 -7.02 9.84
N ARG A 116 9.21 -6.63 10.95
CA ARG A 116 8.94 -5.36 11.63
C ARG A 116 9.37 -4.17 10.77
N GLU A 117 10.55 -4.24 10.17
CA GLU A 117 11.07 -3.19 9.27
C GLU A 117 10.13 -2.99 8.07
N LEU A 118 9.67 -4.08 7.43
CA LEU A 118 8.72 -3.98 6.32
C LEU A 118 7.40 -3.34 6.74
N VAL A 119 6.85 -3.74 7.90
CA VAL A 119 5.60 -3.16 8.42
C VAL A 119 5.76 -1.65 8.64
N GLN A 120 6.87 -1.22 9.24
CA GLN A 120 7.14 0.20 9.49
C GLN A 120 7.32 0.99 8.20
N GLN A 121 8.02 0.43 7.21
CA GLN A 121 8.19 1.05 5.90
C GLN A 121 6.85 1.26 5.20
N VAL A 122 5.97 0.26 5.21
CA VAL A 122 4.64 0.35 4.59
C VAL A 122 3.75 1.37 5.32
N LEU A 123 3.81 1.42 6.65
CA LEU A 123 3.09 2.44 7.42
C LEU A 123 3.55 3.86 7.04
N SER A 124 4.87 4.06 6.93
CA SER A 124 5.44 5.34 6.49
C SER A 124 5.04 5.67 5.05
N HIS A 125 4.97 4.67 4.16
CA HIS A 125 4.56 4.88 2.79
C HIS A 125 3.11 5.36 2.71
N MET A 126 2.18 4.69 3.40
CA MET A 126 0.77 5.11 3.44
C MET A 126 0.59 6.54 3.97
N ASP A 127 1.38 6.93 4.98
CA ASP A 127 1.34 8.30 5.50
C ASP A 127 1.80 9.31 4.43
N GLU A 128 2.86 8.99 3.68
CA GLU A 128 3.33 9.81 2.55
C GLU A 128 2.30 9.90 1.43
N GLU A 129 1.66 8.80 1.02
CA GLU A 129 0.64 8.80 -0.03
C GLU A 129 -0.56 9.67 0.36
N GLU A 130 -1.02 9.53 1.61
CA GLU A 130 -2.09 10.33 2.21
C GLU A 130 -1.79 11.83 2.21
N GLU A 131 -0.55 12.20 2.51
CA GLU A 131 -0.10 13.59 2.47
C GLU A 131 0.11 14.10 1.04
N VAL A 132 0.65 13.28 0.15
CA VAL A 132 1.16 13.72 -1.14
C VAL A 132 0.08 13.72 -2.21
N PHE A 133 -0.67 12.63 -2.39
CA PHE A 133 -1.60 12.50 -3.52
C PHE A 133 -2.99 11.96 -3.19
N LEU A 134 -3.19 11.31 -2.03
CA LEU A 134 -4.53 10.95 -1.54
C LEU A 134 -5.12 12.03 -0.62
N ASN A 135 -4.58 13.24 -0.61
CA ASN A 135 -5.20 14.39 0.05
C ASN A 135 -6.34 14.97 -0.80
N ASP A 136 -7.26 15.70 -0.14
CA ASP A 136 -8.44 16.31 -0.75
C ASP A 136 -8.13 17.52 -1.65
N HIS A 137 -6.88 17.96 -1.71
CA HIS A 137 -6.43 19.03 -2.62
C HIS A 137 -5.89 18.50 -3.94
N VAL A 138 -5.49 17.23 -4.01
CA VAL A 138 -4.92 16.58 -5.20
C VAL A 138 -5.92 15.63 -5.84
N LEU A 139 -6.54 14.73 -5.10
CA LEU A 139 -7.49 13.75 -5.64
C LEU A 139 -8.93 14.15 -5.32
N ARG A 140 -9.44 15.12 -6.10
CA ARG A 140 -10.81 15.67 -5.98
C ARG A 140 -11.44 15.89 -7.34
N ASP A 141 -12.76 15.77 -7.44
CA ASP A 141 -13.48 15.79 -8.72
C ASP A 141 -13.38 17.14 -9.48
N ASP A 142 -13.07 18.22 -8.77
CA ASP A 142 -12.85 19.56 -9.36
C ASP A 142 -11.49 19.70 -10.08
N VAL A 143 -10.63 18.67 -10.03
CA VAL A 143 -9.39 18.64 -10.79
C VAL A 143 -9.72 18.41 -12.26
N ILE A 144 -9.66 19.50 -13.03
CA ILE A 144 -9.66 19.42 -14.49
C ILE A 144 -8.35 18.73 -14.87
N ALA A 145 -8.39 17.42 -15.08
CA ALA A 145 -7.32 16.72 -15.79
C ALA A 145 -7.14 17.42 -17.14
N ILE A 146 -6.04 18.15 -17.31
CA ILE A 146 -5.74 18.86 -18.56
C ILE A 146 -5.28 17.78 -19.55
N GLY A 147 -6.24 17.09 -20.18
CA GLY A 147 -5.89 15.88 -20.93
C GLY A 147 -6.98 15.19 -21.73
N GLN A 148 -8.06 15.84 -22.16
CA GLN A 148 -8.92 15.35 -23.26
C GLN A 148 -9.48 16.54 -24.05
N THR A 149 -8.67 17.19 -24.88
CA THR A 149 -9.22 17.92 -26.03
C THR A 149 -9.66 16.89 -27.06
N SER A 150 -10.97 16.78 -27.27
CA SER A 150 -11.56 16.07 -28.40
C SER A 150 -10.85 16.47 -29.71
N GLY A 151 -10.41 15.46 -30.45
CA GLY A 151 -9.99 15.54 -31.85
C GLY A 151 -10.55 14.34 -32.60
#